data_AF-A0A0D6TBF8-F1
#
_entry.id   AF-A0A0D6TBF8-F1
#
_cell.length_a   1.000
_cell.length_b   1.000
_cell.length_c   1.000
_cell.angle_alpha   90.00
_cell.angle_beta   90.00
_cell.angle_gamma   90.00
#
_symmetry.space_group_name_H-M   'P 1'
#
loop_
_entity.id
_entity.type
_entity.pdbx_description
1 polymer ?
#
loop_
_entity_poly.entity_id
_entity_poly.type
_entity_poly.pdbx_seq_one_letter_code
_entity_poly.pdbx_strand_id
1 'polypeptide(L)'
;MQIEPIIPTAAQKPSSVAVANQLEQAFLEEMLKYCGPGPSEGAFSGGAGEEQFSSFLTREHAGLLAERLDLGFAAMLEGRA
;
A
#
# COMPACT_ATOMS: atom_id res chain seq x y z
N MET A 1 -31.47 -26.85 18.58
CA MET A 1 -31.04 -25.70 17.75
C MET A 1 -30.45 -26.26 16.47
N GLN A 2 -31.03 -25.93 15.32
CA GLN A 2 -30.44 -26.24 14.01
C GLN A 2 -29.46 -25.12 13.67
N ILE A 3 -28.21 -25.48 13.40
CA ILE A 3 -27.17 -24.55 12.97
C ILE A 3 -27.13 -24.64 11.45
N GLU A 4 -27.48 -23.56 10.77
CA GLU A 4 -27.35 -23.52 9.31
C GLU A 4 -25.88 -23.46 8.91
N PRO A 5 -25.46 -24.21 7.88
CA PRO A 5 -24.10 -24.18 7.39
C PRO A 5 -23.81 -22.81 6.76
N ILE A 6 -22.74 -22.16 7.22
CA ILE A 6 -22.16 -21.00 6.55
C ILE A 6 -21.59 -21.43 5.20
N ILE A 7 -22.33 -21.15 4.13
CA ILE A 7 -21.84 -21.29 2.77
C ILE A 7 -20.94 -20.07 2.51
N PRO A 8 -19.62 -20.26 2.29
CA PRO A 8 -18.75 -19.14 1.96
C PRO A 8 -19.22 -18.53 0.64
N THR A 9 -19.60 -17.26 0.67
CA THR A 9 -19.85 -16.48 -0.54
C THR A 9 -18.55 -16.48 -1.35
N ALA A 10 -18.63 -16.84 -2.63
CA ALA A 10 -17.47 -16.84 -3.52
C ALA A 10 -16.84 -15.45 -3.53
N ALA A 11 -15.57 -15.35 -3.13
CA ALA A 11 -14.84 -14.09 -3.12
C ALA A 11 -14.74 -13.54 -4.55
N GLN A 12 -15.21 -12.31 -4.77
CA GLN A 12 -15.04 -11.63 -6.05
C GLN A 12 -13.55 -11.42 -6.32
N LYS A 13 -13.11 -11.79 -7.53
CA LYS A 13 -11.77 -11.40 -7.98
C LYS A 13 -11.69 -9.87 -8.03
N PRO A 14 -10.60 -9.26 -7.52
CA PRO A 14 -10.42 -7.82 -7.61
C PRO A 14 -10.35 -7.41 -9.09
N SER A 15 -10.83 -6.21 -9.39
CA SER A 15 -10.69 -5.63 -10.73
C SER A 15 -9.22 -5.37 -11.06
N SER A 16 -8.88 -5.33 -12.35
CA SER A 16 -7.52 -4.98 -12.82
C SER A 16 -7.04 -3.65 -12.24
N VAL A 17 -7.93 -2.65 -12.16
CA VAL A 17 -7.65 -1.34 -11.57
C VAL A 17 -7.33 -1.46 -10.08
N ALA A 18 -8.08 -2.26 -9.31
CA ALA A 18 -7.78 -2.46 -7.89
C ALA A 18 -6.42 -3.13 -7.68
N VAL A 19 -6.06 -4.09 -8.54
CA VAL A 19 -4.74 -4.73 -8.52
C VAL A 19 -3.63 -3.75 -8.91
N ALA A 20 -3.87 -2.91 -9.92
CA ALA A 20 -2.93 -1.88 -10.36
C ALA A 20 -2.61 -0.88 -9.24
N ASN A 21 -3.63 -0.35 -8.58
CA ASN A 21 -3.45 0.61 -7.48
C ASN A 21 -2.67 0.01 -6.31
N GLN A 22 -2.92 -1.27 -5.97
CA GLN A 22 -2.15 -1.99 -4.95
C GLN A 22 -0.68 -2.17 -5.37
N LEU A 23 -0.44 -2.44 -6.65
CA LEU A 23 0.91 -2.57 -7.19
C LEU A 23 1.66 -1.23 -7.19
N GLU A 24 0.98 -0.13 -7.52
CA GLU A 24 1.55 1.23 -7.48
C GLU A 24 1.90 1.64 -6.06
N GLN A 25 1.02 1.39 -5.09
CA GLN A 25 1.33 1.61 -3.67
C GLN A 25 2.55 0.80 -3.25
N ALA A 26 2.60 -0.50 -3.56
CA ALA A 26 3.73 -1.36 -3.17
C ALA A 26 5.04 -0.90 -3.81
N PHE A 27 5.00 -0.46 -5.07
CA PHE A 27 6.15 0.11 -5.76
C PHE A 27 6.63 1.40 -5.07
N LEU A 28 5.72 2.32 -4.79
CA LEU A 28 6.03 3.57 -4.10
C LEU A 28 6.55 3.33 -2.68
N GLU A 29 6.02 2.35 -1.96
CA GLU A 29 6.50 1.93 -0.63
C GLU A 29 7.97 1.51 -0.70
N GLU A 30 8.36 0.71 -1.70
CA GLU A 30 9.77 0.34 -1.91
C GLU A 30 10.64 1.54 -2.30
N MET A 31 10.16 2.42 -3.18
CA MET A 31 10.92 3.60 -3.59
C MET A 31 11.19 4.52 -2.39
N LEU A 32 10.18 4.75 -1.54
CA LEU A 32 10.28 5.62 -0.38
C LEU A 32 11.29 5.14 0.66
N LYS A 33 11.66 3.85 0.69
CA LYS A 33 12.78 3.38 1.54
C LYS A 33 14.12 4.00 1.16
N TYR A 34 14.27 4.44 -0.09
CA TYR A 34 15.51 5.01 -0.62
C TYR A 34 15.42 6.53 -0.87
N CYS A 35 14.25 7.03 -1.25
CA CYS A 35 14.05 8.44 -1.60
C CYS A 35 13.12 9.20 -0.65
N GLY A 36 12.51 8.51 0.31
CA GLY A 36 11.62 9.10 1.30
C GLY A 36 12.37 9.81 2.43
N PRO A 37 11.62 10.45 3.34
CA PRO A 37 12.20 11.09 4.52
C PRO A 37 12.99 10.09 5.36
N GLY A 38 14.23 10.43 5.69
CA GLY A 38 15.05 9.67 6.63
C GLY A 38 14.60 9.87 8.08
N PRO A 39 15.24 9.18 9.04
CA PRO A 39 14.96 9.35 10.46
C PRO A 39 15.06 10.82 10.88
N SER A 40 14.07 11.33 11.63
CA SER A 40 14.19 12.67 12.20
C SER A 40 15.23 12.69 13.31
N GLU A 41 16.10 13.70 13.30
CA GLU A 41 17.13 13.89 14.32
C GLU A 41 16.84 15.11 15.21
N GLY A 42 17.37 15.08 16.43
CA GLY A 42 17.33 16.21 17.37
C GLY A 42 16.10 16.23 18.29
N ALA A 43 15.89 17.38 18.95
CA ALA A 43 14.92 17.53 20.03
C ALA A 43 13.43 17.42 19.59
N PHE A 44 13.18 17.42 18.28
CA PHE A 44 11.83 17.32 17.71
C PHE A 44 11.56 15.97 17.03
N SER A 45 12.45 14.98 17.19
CA SER A 45 12.19 13.62 16.69
C SER A 45 11.26 12.85 17.64
N GLY A 46 10.65 11.78 17.14
CA GLY A 46 9.91 10.81 17.95
C GLY A 46 10.81 9.79 18.65
N GLY A 47 12.14 9.95 18.56
CA GLY A 47 13.14 9.10 19.21
C GLY A 47 13.02 7.63 18.80
N ALA A 48 13.38 6.73 19.73
CA ALA A 48 13.33 5.28 19.48
C ALA A 48 11.93 4.76 19.13
N GLY A 49 10.87 5.49 19.50
CA GLY A 49 9.50 5.14 19.11
C GLY A 49 9.24 5.37 17.62
N GLU A 50 9.78 6.43 17.03
CA GLU A 50 9.60 6.77 15.61
C GLU A 50 10.10 5.66 14.69
N GLU A 51 11.27 5.10 14.98
CA GLU A 51 11.87 4.04 14.18
C GLU A 51 10.96 2.80 14.07
N GLN A 52 10.27 2.45 15.17
CA GLN A 52 9.35 1.31 15.21
C GLN A 52 8.09 1.51 14.34
N PHE A 53 7.73 2.76 14.05
CA PHE A 53 6.57 3.11 13.22
C PHE A 53 6.93 3.63 11.83
N SER A 54 8.22 3.73 11.51
CA SER A 54 8.71 4.26 10.23
C SER A 54 8.15 3.53 9.00
N SER A 55 8.00 2.20 9.09
CA SER A 55 7.43 1.38 8.01
C SER A 55 5.94 1.68 7.77
N PHE A 56 5.18 1.90 8.84
CA PHE A 56 3.76 2.27 8.76
C PHE A 56 3.60 3.64 8.10
N LEU A 57 4.40 4.62 8.50
CA LEU A 57 4.40 5.95 7.87
C LEU A 57 4.78 5.88 6.39
N THR A 58 5.76 5.05 6.05
CA THR A 58 6.19 4.83 4.66
C THR A 58 5.06 4.24 3.82
N ARG A 59 4.36 3.22 4.34
CA ARG A 59 3.21 2.58 3.69
C ARG A 59 2.04 3.54 3.48
N GLU A 60 1.73 4.38 4.48
CA GLU A 60 0.66 5.37 4.39
C GLU A 60 1.00 6.47 3.38
N HIS A 61 2.24 6.99 3.40
CA HIS A 61 2.69 7.92 2.36
C HIS A 61 2.61 7.31 0.96
N ALA A 62 3.05 6.05 0.80
CA ALA A 62 2.94 5.35 -0.47
C ALA A 62 1.48 5.22 -0.94
N GLY A 63 0.55 4.93 -0.04
CA GLY A 63 -0.88 4.88 -0.35
C GLY A 63 -1.42 6.23 -0.81
N LEU A 64 -1.14 7.29 -0.06
CA LEU A 64 -1.55 8.67 -0.40
C LEU A 64 -0.92 9.19 -1.70
N LEU A 65 0.26 8.70 -2.06
CA LEU A 65 0.90 9.00 -3.34
C LEU A 65 0.25 8.20 -4.48
N ALA A 66 -0.02 6.92 -4.29
CA ALA A 66 -0.71 6.09 -5.28
C ALA A 66 -2.13 6.58 -5.60
N GLU A 67 -2.79 7.26 -4.65
CA GLU A 67 -4.09 7.92 -4.91
C GLU A 67 -3.98 9.18 -5.78
N ARG A 68 -2.80 9.82 -5.80
CA ARG A 68 -2.58 11.11 -6.46
C ARG A 68 -1.75 11.03 -7.74
N LEU A 69 -0.96 9.98 -7.87
CA LEU A 69 -0.11 9.72 -9.01
C LEU A 69 -0.71 8.58 -9.82
N ASP A 70 -0.48 8.61 -11.11
CA ASP A 70 -0.76 7.49 -12.02
C ASP A 70 0.57 7.07 -12.62
N LEU A 71 1.06 5.88 -12.24
CA LEU A 71 2.30 5.33 -12.78
C LEU A 71 2.05 4.47 -14.03
N GLY A 72 0.78 4.33 -14.44
CA GLY A 72 0.36 3.61 -15.63
C GLY A 72 0.30 2.09 -15.45
N PHE A 73 0.29 1.57 -14.21
CA PHE A 73 0.28 0.12 -14.01
C PHE A 73 -1.04 -0.54 -14.45
N ALA A 74 -2.15 0.19 -14.42
CA ALA A 74 -3.43 -0.31 -14.93
C ALA A 74 -3.34 -0.62 -16.42
N ALA A 75 -2.86 0.35 -17.22
CA ALA A 75 -2.64 0.17 -18.65
C ALA A 75 -1.62 -0.94 -18.94
N MET A 76 -0.56 -1.05 -18.12
CA MET A 76 0.45 -2.10 -18.29
C MET A 76 -0.12 -3.51 -18.05
N LEU A 77 -1.01 -3.67 -17.08
CA LEU A 77 -1.67 -4.94 -16.78
C LEU A 77 -2.71 -5.31 -17.85
N GLU A 78 -3.44 -4.33 -18.38
CA GLU A 78 -4.39 -4.55 -19.48
C GLU A 78 -3.70 -4.96 -20.78
N GLY A 79 -2.52 -4.39 -21.10
CA GLY A 79 -1.73 -4.82 -22.25
C GLY A 79 -1.06 -6.20 -22.10
N ARG A 80 -1.15 -6.83 -20.92
CA ARG A 80 -0.63 -8.18 -20.63
C ARG A 80 -1.71 -9.26 -20.53
N ALA A 81 -2.98 -8.88 -20.54
CA ALA A 81 -4.13 -9.79 -20.51
C ALA A 81 -4.48 -10.29 -21.93
#